data_AF-A0A3G8Y7X2-F1
#
_entry.id   AF-A0A3G8Y7X2-F1
#
_cell.length_a   1.000
_cell.length_b   1.000
_cell.length_c   1.000
_cell.angle_alpha   90.00
_cell.angle_beta   90.00
_cell.angle_gamma   90.00
#
_symmetry.space_group_name_H-M   'P 1'
#
loop_
_entity.id
_entity.type
_entity.pdbx_description
1 polymer ?
#
loop_
_entity_poly.entity_id
_entity_poly.type
_entity_poly.pdbx_seq_one_letter_code
_entity_poly.pdbx_strand_id
1 'polypeptide(L)'
;MSYNDVILLLGSNINNPENNVKEALLEIEKKVGAIIAKSRVISTKPVEFDSFNIFCNIAIRIKTQFSPFRLLAEIKTIERSMGRLQDSSDLGVYNDRIIDIDIILYNNIRFISRKLVIPHAKNLYERDFAIGIIKQVQ
;
A
#
# COMPACT_ATOMS: atom_id res chain seq x y z
N MET A 1 -21.60 -13.88 5.26
CA MET A 1 -20.56 -13.40 4.32
C MET A 1 -19.23 -13.43 5.05
N SER A 2 -18.19 -14.06 4.50
CA SER A 2 -16.87 -14.11 5.13
C SER A 2 -16.12 -12.81 4.85
N TYR A 3 -15.57 -12.20 5.89
CA TYR A 3 -14.61 -11.10 5.76
C TYR A 3 -13.20 -11.66 5.61
N ASN A 4 -12.35 -10.94 4.90
CA ASN A 4 -10.93 -11.23 4.74
C ASN A 4 -10.13 -10.16 5.47
N ASP A 5 -9.17 -10.58 6.28
CA ASP A 5 -8.20 -9.73 6.94
C ASP A 5 -7.04 -9.46 5.99
N VAL A 6 -6.76 -8.20 5.71
CA VAL A 6 -5.73 -7.81 4.74
C VAL A 6 -4.84 -6.74 5.35
N ILE A 7 -3.54 -6.88 5.16
CA ILE A 7 -2.57 -5.84 5.54
C ILE A 7 -2.11 -5.15 4.26
N LEU A 8 -2.30 -3.83 4.23
CA LEU A 8 -1.87 -2.96 3.15
C LEU A 8 -0.73 -2.08 3.65
N LEU A 9 0.22 -1.80 2.77
CA LEU A 9 1.28 -0.83 2.98
C LEU A 9 1.06 0.34 2.02
N LEU A 10 0.96 1.55 2.55
CA LEU A 10 0.81 2.77 1.77
C LEU A 10 2.11 3.56 1.82
N GLY A 11 2.51 4.13 0.69
CA GLY A 11 3.67 5.01 0.54
C GLY A 11 3.34 6.23 -0.32
N SER A 12 3.79 7.42 0.08
CA SER A 12 3.61 8.67 -0.70
C SER A 12 4.84 9.56 -0.58
N ASN A 13 5.21 10.27 -1.64
CA ASN A 13 6.36 11.19 -1.60
C ASN A 13 6.23 12.50 -2.40
N ILE A 14 5.19 12.71 -3.22
CA ILE A 14 4.94 13.98 -3.94
C ILE A 14 3.81 14.77 -3.27
N ASN A 15 3.85 16.11 -3.33
CA ASN A 15 2.68 16.98 -3.12
C ASN A 15 1.95 16.70 -1.80
N ASN A 16 2.67 16.86 -0.67
CA ASN A 16 2.15 16.69 0.69
C ASN A 16 1.74 15.23 1.03
N PRO A 17 2.73 14.37 1.31
CA PRO A 17 2.52 12.94 1.42
C PRO A 17 1.66 12.54 2.64
N GLU A 18 1.63 13.33 3.71
CA GLU A 18 0.72 13.10 4.83
C GLU A 18 -0.75 13.25 4.45
N ASN A 19 -1.08 14.28 3.65
CA ASN A 19 -2.44 14.50 3.18
C ASN A 19 -2.85 13.42 2.19
N ASN A 20 -1.95 13.02 1.28
CA ASN A 20 -2.21 11.92 0.36
C ASN A 20 -2.49 10.62 1.11
N VAL A 21 -1.70 10.29 2.14
CA VAL A 21 -1.98 9.11 2.97
C VAL A 21 -3.36 9.24 3.63
N LYS A 22 -3.71 10.39 4.23
CA LYS A 22 -5.05 10.59 4.83
C LYS A 22 -6.18 10.40 3.82
N GLU A 23 -6.04 10.95 2.62
CA GLU A 23 -7.03 10.81 1.56
C GLU A 23 -7.16 9.35 1.09
N ALA A 24 -6.04 8.66 0.90
CA ALA A 24 -6.03 7.24 0.56
C ALA A 24 -6.71 6.38 1.63
N LEU A 25 -6.50 6.66 2.92
CA LEU A 25 -7.19 5.97 4.02
C LEU A 25 -8.71 6.18 3.93
N LEU A 26 -9.18 7.40 3.65
CA LEU A 26 -10.61 7.69 3.49
C LEU A 26 -11.20 6.93 2.29
N GLU A 27 -10.50 6.89 1.16
CA GLU A 27 -10.97 6.17 -0.03
C GLU A 27 -10.99 4.66 0.18
N ILE A 28 -10.02 4.10 0.93
CA ILE A 28 -10.01 2.68 1.33
C ILE A 28 -11.22 2.36 2.21
N GLU A 29 -11.51 3.17 3.23
CA GLU A 29 -12.67 2.96 4.11
C GLU A 29 -14.00 3.02 3.34
N LYS A 30 -14.09 3.88 2.33
CA LYS A 30 -15.29 4.01 1.48
C LYS A 30 -15.46 2.89 0.46
N LYS A 31 -14.38 2.49 -0.22
CA LYS A 31 -14.46 1.62 -1.42
C LYS A 31 -14.06 0.18 -1.15
N VAL A 32 -13.12 -0.05 -0.23
CA VAL A 32 -12.42 -1.34 -0.11
C VAL A 32 -12.86 -2.12 1.12
N GLY A 33 -12.93 -1.47 2.28
CA GLY A 33 -13.30 -2.12 3.52
C GLY A 33 -12.94 -1.32 4.76
N ALA A 34 -13.46 -1.75 5.90
CA ALA A 34 -13.24 -1.08 7.18
C ALA A 34 -11.80 -1.23 7.64
N ILE A 35 -11.17 -0.14 8.06
CA ILE A 35 -9.84 -0.17 8.68
C ILE A 35 -9.99 -0.58 10.15
N ILE A 36 -9.33 -1.68 10.53
CA ILE A 36 -9.36 -2.25 11.87
C ILE A 36 -8.16 -1.80 12.70
N ALA A 37 -7.02 -1.57 12.05
CA ALA A 37 -5.82 -1.06 12.70
C ALA A 37 -4.98 -0.20 11.75
N LYS A 38 -4.25 0.76 12.31
CA LYS A 38 -3.32 1.66 11.61
C LYS A 38 -2.00 1.67 12.37
N SER A 39 -0.87 1.59 11.67
CA SER A 39 0.46 1.72 12.28
C SER A 39 0.74 3.19 12.57
N ARG A 40 1.87 3.45 13.24
CA ARG A 40 2.45 4.79 13.19
C ARG A 40 2.84 5.12 11.75
N VAL A 41 2.63 6.39 11.38
CA VAL A 41 3.16 6.96 10.15
C VAL A 41 4.67 7.11 10.32
N ILE A 42 5.45 6.59 9.39
CA ILE A 42 6.91 6.74 9.38
C ILE A 42 7.32 7.52 8.14
N SER A 43 8.13 8.54 8.40
CA SER A 43 8.80 9.34 7.39
C SER A 43 10.19 8.76 7.13
N THR A 44 10.42 8.19 5.95
CA THR A 44 11.72 7.63 5.54
C THR A 44 12.30 8.41 4.36
N LYS A 45 13.62 8.59 4.34
CA LYS A 45 14.29 9.02 3.10
C LYS A 45 14.12 7.94 2.01
N PRO A 46 14.13 8.29 0.72
CA PRO A 46 14.13 7.30 -0.33
C PRO A 46 15.35 6.38 -0.16
N VAL A 47 15.12 5.07 -0.23
CA VAL A 47 16.19 4.06 -0.11
C VAL A 47 16.81 3.74 -1.47
N GLU A 48 16.06 3.96 -2.56
CA GLU A 48 16.41 3.50 -3.91
C GLU A 48 16.88 4.62 -4.86
N PHE A 49 16.83 5.90 -4.46
CA PHE A 49 17.28 7.02 -5.29
C PHE A 49 17.61 8.28 -4.46
N ASP A 50 18.43 9.16 -5.03
CA ASP A 50 18.79 10.44 -4.42
C ASP A 50 17.64 11.44 -4.66
N SER A 51 16.70 11.52 -3.71
CA SER A 51 15.66 12.54 -3.69
C SER A 51 15.55 13.20 -2.33
N PHE A 52 15.36 14.51 -2.35
CA PHE A 52 15.17 15.33 -1.17
C PHE A 52 13.79 15.12 -0.52
N ASN A 53 12.89 14.39 -1.18
CA ASN A 53 11.52 14.18 -0.73
C ASN A 53 11.43 13.02 0.26
N ILE A 54 10.86 13.30 1.43
CA ILE A 54 10.61 12.32 2.48
C ILE A 54 9.38 11.47 2.08
N PHE A 55 9.53 10.15 2.10
CA PHE A 55 8.43 9.22 1.92
C PHE A 55 7.65 9.08 3.22
N CYS A 56 6.33 9.23 3.13
CA CYS A 56 5.39 8.91 4.18
C CYS A 56 4.88 7.47 3.98
N ASN A 57 5.23 6.58 4.89
CA ASN A 57 4.83 5.18 4.86
C ASN A 57 3.93 4.84 6.05
N ILE A 58 2.86 4.10 5.81
CA ILE A 58 1.95 3.58 6.85
C ILE A 58 1.48 2.18 6.48
N ALA A 59 1.40 1.29 7.46
CA ALA A 59 0.72 0.01 7.32
C ALA A 59 -0.66 0.08 7.94
N ILE A 60 -1.64 -0.53 7.29
CA ILE A 60 -3.00 -0.65 7.81
C ILE A 60 -3.50 -2.07 7.69
N ARG A 61 -4.36 -2.47 8.62
CA ARG A 61 -5.13 -3.71 8.55
C ARG A 61 -6.58 -3.39 8.26
N ILE A 62 -7.12 -4.00 7.23
CA ILE A 62 -8.51 -3.84 6.81
C ILE A 62 -9.27 -5.16 6.85
N LYS A 63 -10.59 -5.06 6.95
CA LYS A 63 -11.52 -6.16 6.66
C LYS A 63 -12.28 -5.87 5.38
N THR A 64 -12.12 -6.75 4.40
CA THR A 64 -12.79 -6.63 3.10
C THR A 64 -13.49 -7.92 2.71
N GLN A 65 -14.57 -7.81 1.95
CA GLN A 65 -15.25 -8.96 1.35
C GLN A 65 -14.70 -9.29 -0.06
N PHE A 66 -13.75 -8.50 -0.56
CA PHE A 66 -13.22 -8.66 -1.91
C PHE A 66 -12.16 -9.73 -2.00
N SER A 67 -12.19 -10.50 -3.09
CA SER A 67 -11.10 -11.42 -3.46
C SER A 67 -9.80 -10.64 -3.75
N PRO A 68 -8.62 -11.29 -3.71
CA PRO A 68 -7.34 -10.62 -3.94
C PRO A 68 -7.27 -9.83 -5.25
N PHE A 69 -7.82 -10.38 -6.35
CA PHE A 69 -7.86 -9.68 -7.63
C PHE A 69 -8.79 -8.47 -7.63
N ARG A 70 -9.96 -8.59 -7.00
CA ARG A 70 -10.90 -7.47 -6.91
C ARG A 70 -10.33 -6.36 -6.03
N LEU A 71 -9.74 -6.72 -4.90
CA LEU A 71 -9.01 -5.81 -4.03
C LEU A 71 -7.93 -5.05 -4.80
N LEU A 72 -7.09 -5.76 -5.57
CA LEU A 72 -6.06 -5.12 -6.40
C LEU A 72 -6.65 -4.13 -7.41
N ALA A 73 -7.76 -4.48 -8.06
CA ALA A 73 -8.42 -3.60 -9.03
C ALA A 73 -8.98 -2.33 -8.38
N GLU A 74 -9.58 -2.44 -7.20
CA GLU A 74 -10.07 -1.29 -6.43
C GLU A 74 -8.93 -0.39 -5.96
N ILE A 75 -7.85 -1.00 -5.45
CA ILE A 75 -6.64 -0.27 -5.05
C ILE A 75 -6.07 0.54 -6.23
N LYS A 76 -5.87 -0.08 -7.39
CA LYS A 76 -5.40 0.61 -8.60
C LYS A 76 -6.35 1.71 -9.06
N THR A 77 -7.63 1.61 -8.73
CA THR A 77 -8.62 2.64 -9.05
C THR A 77 -8.51 3.82 -8.09
N ILE A 78 -8.23 3.59 -6.80
CA ILE A 78 -7.90 4.64 -5.84
C ILE A 78 -6.63 5.37 -6.27
N GLU A 79 -5.55 4.64 -6.56
CA GLU A 79 -4.29 5.22 -7.03
C GLU A 79 -4.49 6.12 -8.26
N ARG A 80 -5.24 5.64 -9.26
CA ARG A 80 -5.58 6.43 -10.45
C ARG A 80 -6.41 7.67 -10.13
N SER A 81 -7.41 7.56 -9.25
CA SER A 81 -8.24 8.70 -8.86
C SER A 81 -7.46 9.78 -8.11
N MET A 82 -6.39 9.40 -7.41
CA MET A 82 -5.49 10.33 -6.72
C MET A 82 -4.41 10.91 -7.63
N GLY A 83 -4.42 10.59 -8.94
CA GLY A 83 -3.51 11.19 -9.93
C GLY A 83 -2.33 10.31 -10.34
N ARG A 84 -2.29 9.03 -9.92
CA ARG A 84 -1.32 8.08 -10.48
C ARG A 84 -1.79 7.57 -11.84
N LEU A 85 -1.40 8.27 -12.91
CA LEU A 85 -1.85 8.00 -14.27
C LEU A 85 -1.15 6.79 -14.93
N GLN A 86 0.05 6.41 -14.50
CA GLN A 86 0.83 5.29 -15.05
C GLN A 86 1.54 4.50 -13.93
N ASP A 87 1.60 3.18 -14.05
CA ASP A 87 2.40 2.35 -13.14
C ASP A 87 3.88 2.47 -13.52
N SER A 88 4.77 2.45 -12.52
CA SER A 88 6.23 2.47 -12.77
C SER A 88 6.71 1.28 -13.61
N SER A 89 5.96 0.18 -13.61
CA SER A 89 6.19 -0.98 -14.46
C SER A 89 6.03 -0.65 -15.96
N ASP A 90 5.19 0.34 -16.30
CA ASP A 90 4.98 0.80 -17.67
C ASP A 90 6.07 1.79 -18.12
N LEU A 91 6.67 2.52 -17.17
CA LEU A 91 7.68 3.54 -17.43
C LEU A 91 9.13 3.03 -17.34
N GLY A 92 9.37 1.86 -16.76
CA GLY A 92 10.71 1.30 -16.58
C GLY A 92 11.62 2.09 -15.62
N VAL A 93 11.10 3.11 -14.94
CA VAL A 93 11.82 4.00 -14.02
C VAL A 93 11.03 4.17 -12.73
N TYR A 94 11.72 4.10 -11.59
CA TYR A 94 11.15 4.45 -10.30
C TYR A 94 10.94 5.95 -10.22
N ASN A 95 9.72 6.40 -10.49
CA ASN A 95 9.32 7.79 -10.33
C ASN A 95 8.63 8.02 -8.99
N ASP A 96 8.75 9.25 -8.49
CA ASP A 96 7.97 9.75 -7.38
C ASP A 96 6.46 9.53 -7.65
N ARG A 97 5.66 9.28 -6.60
CA ARG A 97 4.23 8.98 -6.71
C ARG A 97 3.41 9.71 -5.64
N ILE A 98 2.20 10.09 -6.02
CA ILE A 98 1.22 10.67 -5.10
C ILE A 98 0.81 9.62 -4.06
N ILE A 99 0.59 8.37 -4.46
CA ILE A 99 0.34 7.26 -3.55
C ILE A 99 0.71 5.92 -4.22
N ASP A 100 1.21 4.99 -3.41
CA ASP A 100 1.48 3.59 -3.73
C ASP A 100 0.85 2.74 -2.65
N ILE A 101 0.06 1.73 -3.04
CA ILE A 101 -0.67 0.88 -2.10
C ILE A 101 -0.38 -0.58 -2.43
N ASP A 102 0.44 -1.22 -1.59
CA ASP A 102 0.84 -2.62 -1.75
C ASP A 102 0.00 -3.55 -0.86
N ILE A 103 -0.44 -4.67 -1.43
CA ILE A 103 -1.07 -5.77 -0.66
C ILE A 103 0.04 -6.65 -0.08
N ILE A 104 0.25 -6.58 1.23
CA ILE A 104 1.32 -7.30 1.92
C ILE A 104 0.88 -8.70 2.33
N LEU A 105 -0.24 -8.78 3.04
CA LEU A 105 -0.82 -10.02 3.56
C LEU A 105 -2.31 -10.06 3.27
N TYR A 106 -2.82 -11.25 3.00
CA TYR A 106 -4.23 -11.51 2.80
C TYR A 106 -4.58 -12.80 3.50
N ASN A 107 -5.42 -12.73 4.53
CA ASN A 107 -5.70 -13.80 5.48
C ASN A 107 -4.40 -14.50 5.89
N ASN A 108 -4.30 -15.79 5.56
CA ASN A 108 -3.10 -16.61 5.68
C ASN A 108 -2.84 -17.36 4.36
N ILE A 109 -3.21 -16.76 3.22
CA ILE A 109 -3.07 -17.40 1.92
C ILE A 109 -1.75 -17.05 1.26
N ARG A 110 -1.20 -18.01 0.52
CA ARG A 110 -0.14 -17.77 -0.46
C ARG A 110 -0.79 -17.70 -1.84
N PHE A 111 -0.65 -16.55 -2.49
CA PHE A 111 -1.21 -16.31 -3.81
C PHE A 111 -0.10 -15.88 -4.78
N ILE A 112 0.10 -16.61 -5.86
CA ILE A 112 1.13 -16.27 -6.85
C ILE A 112 0.45 -16.23 -8.22
N SER A 113 0.52 -15.07 -8.86
CA SER A 113 0.05 -14.86 -10.22
C SER A 113 0.99 -13.89 -10.93
N ARG A 114 0.87 -13.79 -12.26
CA ARG A 114 1.66 -12.82 -13.06
C ARG A 114 1.42 -11.35 -12.64
N LYS A 115 0.28 -11.05 -11.99
CA LYS A 115 -0.15 -9.68 -11.65
C LYS A 115 -0.10 -9.37 -10.15
N LEU A 116 -0.03 -10.40 -9.30
CA LEU A 116 -0.16 -10.28 -7.84
C LEU A 116 0.55 -11.43 -7.15
N VAL A 117 1.43 -11.10 -6.21
CA VAL A 117 2.14 -12.04 -5.36
C VAL A 117 1.88 -11.67 -3.90
N ILE A 118 1.31 -12.61 -3.16
CA ILE A 118 1.01 -12.50 -1.72
C ILE A 118 1.59 -13.74 -1.04
N PRO A 119 2.35 -13.61 0.05
CA PRO A 119 2.81 -12.35 0.65
C PRO A 119 3.80 -11.58 -0.23
N HIS A 120 3.79 -10.25 -0.16
CA HIS A 120 4.71 -9.41 -0.93
C HIS A 120 6.13 -9.47 -0.34
N ALA A 121 6.95 -10.41 -0.80
CA ALA A 121 8.24 -10.77 -0.20
C ALA A 121 9.20 -9.58 0.00
N LYS A 122 9.32 -8.64 -0.96
CA LYS A 122 10.25 -7.51 -0.83
C LYS A 122 9.97 -6.62 0.40
N ASN A 123 8.69 -6.28 0.63
CA ASN A 123 8.29 -5.42 1.75
C ASN A 123 8.33 -6.15 3.10
N LEU A 124 8.36 -7.48 3.11
CA LEU A 124 8.41 -8.29 4.33
C LEU A 124 9.83 -8.72 4.73
N TYR A 125 10.80 -8.71 3.80
CA TYR A 125 12.13 -9.25 4.04
C TYR A 125 13.28 -8.31 3.68
N GLU A 126 13.08 -7.31 2.82
CA GLU A 126 14.18 -6.45 2.32
C GLU A 126 14.09 -5.00 2.82
N ARG A 127 12.96 -4.58 3.42
CA ARG A 127 12.74 -3.20 3.86
C ARG A 127 12.48 -3.13 5.37
N ASP A 128 13.53 -2.86 6.15
CA ASP A 128 13.46 -2.79 7.63
C ASP A 128 12.35 -1.87 8.15
N PHE A 129 12.15 -0.72 7.51
CA PHE A 129 11.09 0.22 7.90
C PHE A 129 9.69 -0.39 7.72
N ALA A 130 9.47 -1.17 6.65
CA ALA A 130 8.19 -1.81 6.35
C ALA A 130 7.90 -2.92 7.37
N ILE A 131 8.90 -3.74 7.71
CA ILE A 131 8.78 -4.78 8.73
C ILE A 131 8.33 -4.19 10.07
N GLY A 132 8.91 -3.05 10.48
CA GLY A 132 8.59 -2.38 11.73
C GLY A 132 7.14 -1.90 11.83
N ILE A 133 6.57 -1.36 10.75
CA ILE A 133 5.17 -0.88 10.73
C ILE A 133 4.17 -2.00 10.49
N ILE A 134 4.49 -3.00 9.68
CA ILE A 134 3.63 -4.16 9.44
C ILE A 134 3.37 -4.92 10.75
N LYS A 135 4.41 -5.12 11.57
CA LYS A 135 4.29 -5.77 12.89
C LYS A 135 3.36 -5.04 13.86
N GLN A 136 3.13 -3.74 13.70
CA GLN A 136 2.23 -2.96 14.58
C GLN A 136 0.75 -3.19 14.28
N VAL A 137 0.42 -3.70 13.09
CA VAL A 137 -0.96 -3.89 12.62
C VAL A 137 -1.31 -5.35 12.36
N GLN A 138 -0.39 -6.27 12.64
CA GLN A 138 -0.54 -7.70 12.42
C GLN A 138 -1.51 -8.31 13.45
#